data_AF-A0A0J1D6I3-F1
#
_entry.id   AF-A0A0J1D6I3-F1
#
_cell.length_a   1.000
_cell.length_b   1.000
_cell.length_c   1.000
_cell.angle_alpha   90.00
_cell.angle_beta   90.00
_cell.angle_gamma   90.00
#
_symmetry.space_group_name_H-M   'P 1'
#
loop_
_entity.id
_entity.type
_entity.pdbx_description
1 polymer ?
#
loop_
_entity_poly.entity_id
_entity_poly.type
_entity_poly.pdbx_seq_one_letter_code
_entity_poly.pdbx_strand_id
1 'polypeptide(L)'
;MSNNTKHTPTPWSAVGLTIEADCNGIVVADVKGPDSRARGKERMEDLEYCQGNAAFIVRACNAHEQLVAVVEELVGGLRYLGMQEGAAPLQRAAEALRTAREA
;
A
#
# COMPACT_ATOMS: atom_id res chain seq x y z
N MET A 1 -6.87 -24.43 8.65
CA MET A 1 -5.88 -23.36 8.91
C MET A 1 -5.58 -22.72 7.57
N SER A 2 -6.22 -21.59 7.26
CA SER A 2 -5.95 -20.86 6.03
C SER A 2 -4.53 -20.27 6.12
N ASN A 3 -3.67 -20.65 5.18
CA ASN A 3 -2.37 -20.04 4.99
C ASN A 3 -2.61 -18.60 4.54
N ASN A 4 -2.76 -17.69 5.50
CA ASN A 4 -2.80 -16.26 5.25
C ASN A 4 -1.36 -15.78 5.05
N THR A 5 -0.71 -16.27 4.00
CA THR A 5 0.68 -15.93 3.66
C THR A 5 0.68 -14.56 3.03
N LYS A 6 0.54 -13.51 3.85
CA LYS A 6 0.94 -12.16 3.43
C LYS A 6 2.37 -12.26 2.93
N HIS A 7 2.60 -11.98 1.65
CA HIS A 7 3.91 -12.14 1.01
C HIS A 7 4.98 -11.30 1.73
N THR A 8 4.58 -10.16 2.31
CA THR A 8 5.30 -9.48 3.41
C THR A 8 4.31 -8.69 4.28
N PRO A 9 4.15 -8.98 5.57
CA PRO A 9 3.20 -8.27 6.43
C PRO A 9 3.59 -6.80 6.61
N THR A 10 2.59 -5.91 6.57
CA THR A 10 2.70 -4.50 6.99
C THR A 10 2.53 -4.42 8.53
N PRO A 11 2.97 -3.34 9.20
CA PRO A 11 3.46 -2.08 8.65
C PRO A 11 4.86 -2.17 8.04
N TRP A 12 5.10 -1.31 7.05
CA TRP A 12 6.41 -1.03 6.47
C TRP A 12 6.87 0.38 6.85
N SER A 13 8.18 0.61 6.74
CA SER A 13 8.84 1.89 6.91
C SER A 13 9.71 2.22 5.70
N ALA A 14 9.85 3.52 5.40
CA ALA A 14 10.81 4.00 4.41
C ALA A 14 12.07 4.52 5.12
N VAL A 15 13.22 3.92 4.83
CA VAL A 15 14.54 4.29 5.36
C VAL A 15 15.40 4.78 4.19
N GLY A 16 15.36 6.08 3.93
CA GLY A 16 16.01 6.67 2.76
C GLY A 16 15.38 6.15 1.46
N LEU A 17 16.11 5.34 0.71
CA LEU A 17 15.66 4.74 -0.56
C LEU A 17 15.18 3.29 -0.41
N THR A 18 15.22 2.76 0.80
CA THR A 18 14.85 1.37 1.08
C THR A 18 13.51 1.33 1.80
N ILE A 19 12.66 0.37 1.45
CA ILE A 19 11.42 0.07 2.15
C ILE A 19 11.65 -1.22 2.94
N GLU A 20 11.37 -1.19 4.23
CA GLU A 20 11.62 -2.29 5.16
C GLU A 20 10.33 -2.69 5.89
N ALA A 21 10.19 -3.97 6.24
CA ALA A 21 9.09 -4.45 7.06
C ALA A 21 9.40 -4.21 8.55
N ASP A 22 8.48 -3.56 9.27
CA ASP A 22 8.72 -3.18 10.67
C ASP A 22 8.87 -4.39 11.60
N CYS A 23 8.25 -5.51 11.25
CA CYS A 23 8.21 -6.70 12.09
C CYS A 23 9.57 -7.42 12.21
N ASN A 24 10.46 -7.27 11.22
CA ASN A 24 11.71 -8.03 11.16
C ASN A 24 12.84 -7.31 10.41
N GLY A 25 12.64 -6.07 9.95
CA GLY A 25 13.64 -5.29 9.22
C GLY A 25 13.98 -5.84 7.84
N ILE A 26 13.17 -6.77 7.29
CA ILE A 26 13.43 -7.30 5.95
C ILE A 26 13.22 -6.20 4.92
N VAL A 27 14.18 -6.04 4.01
CA VAL A 27 14.05 -5.17 2.84
C VAL A 27 12.95 -5.70 1.93
N VAL A 28 11.87 -4.92 1.80
CA VAL A 28 10.72 -5.19 0.93
C VAL A 28 11.04 -4.77 -0.51
N ALA A 29 11.65 -3.60 -0.67
CA ALA A 29 12.00 -3.04 -1.97
C ALA A 29 13.07 -1.96 -1.84
N ASP A 30 13.86 -1.79 -2.90
CA ASP A 30 14.75 -0.65 -3.09
C ASP A 30 14.19 0.26 -4.17
N VAL A 31 13.97 1.53 -3.82
CA VAL A 31 13.63 2.57 -4.80
C VAL A 31 14.90 2.95 -5.52
N LYS A 32 14.91 2.80 -6.85
CA LYS A 32 16.06 3.17 -7.68
C LYS A 32 16.50 4.60 -7.34
N GLY A 33 17.77 4.75 -6.99
CA GLY A 33 18.34 6.06 -6.72
C GLY A 33 18.46 6.93 -7.97
N PRO A 34 18.88 8.19 -7.81
CA PRO A 34 19.10 9.12 -8.92
C PRO A 34 20.04 8.55 -9.99
N ASP A 35 19.91 9.01 -11.23
CA ASP A 35 20.88 8.67 -12.28
C ASP A 35 22.29 9.07 -11.81
N SER A 36 23.22 8.12 -11.89
CA SER A 36 24.64 8.33 -11.63
C SER A 36 25.27 9.52 -12.37
N ARG A 37 24.67 9.93 -13.49
CA ARG A 37 25.10 11.06 -14.34
C ARG A 37 24.57 12.41 -13.85
N ALA A 38 23.48 12.44 -13.08
CA ALA A 38 22.94 13.67 -12.51
C ALA A 38 23.95 14.29 -11.53
N ARG A 39 24.07 15.63 -11.54
CA ARG A 39 25.05 16.35 -10.70
C ARG A 39 24.42 17.51 -9.94
N GLY A 40 24.97 17.79 -8.77
CA GLY A 40 24.59 18.94 -7.95
C GLY A 40 23.09 18.94 -7.64
N LYS A 41 22.41 20.02 -8.03
CA LYS A 41 21.00 20.27 -7.72
C LYS A 41 20.05 19.21 -8.30
N GLU A 42 20.26 18.79 -9.54
CA GLU A 42 19.44 17.76 -10.22
C GLU A 42 19.45 16.44 -9.44
N ARG A 43 20.64 16.01 -9.00
CA ARG A 43 20.79 14.79 -8.20
C ARG A 43 20.09 14.89 -6.84
N MET A 44 20.05 16.08 -6.24
CA MET A 44 19.34 16.30 -4.97
C MET A 44 17.82 16.24 -5.17
N GLU A 45 17.30 16.92 -6.19
CA GLU A 45 15.86 16.92 -6.51
C GLU A 45 15.38 15.50 -6.83
N ASP A 46 16.12 14.75 -7.66
CA ASP A 46 15.83 13.34 -7.95
C ASP A 46 15.81 12.48 -6.69
N LEU A 47 16.76 12.70 -5.77
CA LEU A 47 16.81 11.97 -4.50
C LEU A 47 15.58 12.25 -3.65
N GLU A 48 15.17 13.52 -3.54
CA GLU A 48 13.96 13.94 -2.83
C GLU A 48 12.71 13.31 -3.45
N TYR A 49 12.60 13.29 -4.79
CA TYR A 49 11.51 12.60 -5.48
C TYR A 49 11.48 11.10 -5.18
N CYS A 50 12.62 10.42 -5.24
CA CYS A 50 12.70 9.00 -4.94
C CYS A 50 12.30 8.68 -3.50
N GLN A 51 12.75 9.48 -2.52
CA GLN A 51 12.34 9.36 -1.12
C GLN A 51 10.84 9.63 -0.94
N GLY A 52 10.31 10.64 -1.63
CA GLY A 52 8.88 10.95 -1.64
C GLY A 52 8.03 9.79 -2.16
N ASN A 53 8.48 9.14 -3.24
CA ASN A 53 7.83 7.96 -3.81
C ASN A 53 7.86 6.76 -2.84
N ALA A 54 9.00 6.50 -2.18
CA ALA A 54 9.11 5.46 -1.17
C ALA A 54 8.08 5.66 -0.04
N ALA A 55 8.01 6.89 0.50
CA ALA A 55 7.08 7.24 1.55
C ALA A 55 5.61 7.15 1.10
N PHE A 56 5.31 7.50 -0.15
CA PHE A 56 3.98 7.36 -0.72
C PHE A 56 3.54 5.89 -0.80
N ILE A 57 4.39 5.01 -1.31
CA ILE A 57 4.13 3.56 -1.40
C ILE A 57 3.84 2.99 -0.01
N VAL A 58 4.70 3.29 0.97
CA VAL A 58 4.53 2.82 2.36
C VAL A 58 3.19 3.26 2.94
N ARG A 59 2.81 4.54 2.79
CA ARG A 59 1.51 5.04 3.29
C ARG A 59 0.34 4.30 2.64
N ALA A 60 0.37 4.11 1.32
CA ALA A 60 -0.70 3.42 0.60
C ALA A 60 -0.85 1.96 1.05
N CYS A 61 0.26 1.23 1.18
CA CYS A 61 0.26 -0.17 1.59
C CYS A 61 -0.13 -0.36 3.06
N ASN A 62 0.31 0.53 3.95
CA ASN A 62 -0.07 0.48 5.37
C ASN A 62 -1.56 0.82 5.58
N ALA A 63 -2.13 1.70 4.75
CA ALA A 63 -3.56 2.05 4.80
C ALA A 63 -4.49 0.97 4.22
N HIS A 64 -3.95 -0.07 3.56
CA HIS A 64 -4.74 -1.07 2.85
C HIS A 64 -5.80 -1.75 3.73
N GLU A 65 -5.41 -2.23 4.91
CA GLU A 65 -6.32 -2.94 5.83
C GLU A 65 -7.44 -2.00 6.34
N GLN A 66 -7.10 -0.74 6.61
CA GLN A 66 -8.07 0.27 7.05
C GLN A 66 -9.05 0.60 5.91
N LEU A 67 -8.56 0.73 4.68
CA LEU A 67 -9.40 0.98 3.51
C LEU A 67 -10.35 -0.19 3.26
N VAL A 68 -9.86 -1.43 3.31
CA VAL A 68 -10.69 -2.63 3.15
C VAL A 68 -11.79 -2.67 4.23
N ALA A 69 -11.44 -2.44 5.50
CA ALA A 69 -12.40 -2.44 6.59
C ALA A 69 -13.51 -1.38 6.41
N VAL A 70 -13.15 -0.15 6.03
CA VAL A 70 -14.13 0.93 5.81
C VAL A 70 -15.05 0.61 4.62
N VAL A 71 -14.53 0.06 3.53
CA VAL A 71 -15.36 -0.32 2.37
C VAL A 71 -16.32 -1.44 2.75
N GLU A 72 -15.88 -2.43 3.53
CA GLU A 72 -16.74 -3.52 4.02
C GLU A 72 -17.85 -3.01 4.94
N GLU A 73 -17.54 -2.09 5.86
CA GLU A 73 -18.52 -1.45 6.74
C GLU A 73 -19.59 -0.71 5.92
N LEU A 74 -19.17 0.05 4.91
CA LEU A 74 -20.08 0.78 4.04
C LEU A 74 -20.98 -0.17 3.23
N VAL A 75 -20.44 -1.27 2.71
CA VAL A 75 -21.21 -2.32 2.04
C VAL A 75 -22.25 -2.93 2.98
N GLY A 76 -21.87 -3.21 4.22
CA GLY A 76 -22.77 -3.72 5.26
C GLY A 76 -23.92 -2.75 5.54
N GLY A 77 -23.61 -1.47 5.72
CA GLY A 77 -24.60 -0.41 5.93
C GLY A 77 -25.59 -0.27 4.76
N LEU A 78 -25.10 -0.26 3.53
CA LEU A 78 -25.95 -0.17 2.33
C LEU A 78 -26.87 -1.38 2.19
N ARG A 79 -26.38 -2.58 2.49
CA ARG A 79 -27.21 -3.80 2.48
C ARG A 79 -28.29 -3.76 3.55
N TYR A 80 -27.97 -3.29 4.76
CA TYR A 80 -28.93 -3.11 5.85
C TYR A 80 -30.08 -2.17 5.45
N LEU A 81 -29.77 -1.10 4.69
CA LEU A 81 -30.74 -0.15 4.15
C LEU A 81 -31.49 -0.66 2.89
N GLY A 82 -31.23 -1.88 2.44
CA GLY A 82 -31.85 -2.45 1.22
C GLY A 82 -31.28 -1.90 -0.10
N MET A 83 -30.19 -1.14 -0.06
CA MET A 83 -29.56 -0.50 -1.23
C MET A 83 -28.59 -1.44 -1.97
N GLN A 84 -29.09 -2.56 -2.48
CA GLN A 84 -28.26 -3.60 -3.10
C GLN A 84 -27.46 -3.10 -4.33
N GLU A 85 -28.07 -2.27 -5.16
CA GLU A 85 -27.41 -1.71 -6.36
C GLU A 85 -26.24 -0.78 -5.99
N GLY A 86 -26.35 -0.03 -4.88
CA GLY A 86 -25.27 0.80 -4.37
C GLY A 86 -24.14 0.00 -3.70
N ALA A 87 -24.48 -1.14 -3.08
CA ALA A 87 -23.51 -2.00 -2.40
C ALA A 87 -22.62 -2.81 -3.37
N ALA A 88 -23.15 -3.20 -4.54
CA ALA A 88 -22.45 -4.11 -5.45
C ALA A 88 -21.11 -3.57 -6.00
N PRO A 89 -20.97 -2.30 -6.42
CA PRO A 89 -19.68 -1.74 -6.84
C PRO A 89 -18.64 -1.73 -5.73
N LEU A 90 -19.05 -1.40 -4.50
CA LEU A 90 -18.17 -1.34 -3.34
C LEU A 90 -17.72 -2.73 -2.88
N GLN A 91 -18.60 -3.72 -2.98
CA GLN A 91 -18.22 -5.13 -2.74
C GLN A 91 -17.12 -5.57 -3.72
N ARG A 92 -17.26 -5.26 -5.01
CA ARG A 92 -16.21 -5.55 -6.01
C ARG A 92 -14.91 -4.82 -5.71
N ALA A 93 -14.98 -3.58 -5.22
CA ALA A 93 -13.80 -2.83 -4.80
C ALA A 93 -13.09 -3.48 -3.60
N ALA A 94 -13.84 -3.90 -2.58
CA ALA A 94 -13.27 -4.61 -1.43
C ALA A 94 -12.60 -5.93 -1.85
N GLU A 95 -13.24 -6.71 -2.72
CA GLU A 95 -12.67 -7.96 -3.26
C GLU A 95 -11.39 -7.70 -4.05
N ALA A 96 -11.39 -6.71 -4.94
CA ALA A 96 -10.20 -6.35 -5.72
C ALA A 96 -9.03 -5.93 -4.81
N LEU A 97 -9.32 -5.18 -3.74
CA LEU A 97 -8.31 -4.82 -2.74
C LEU A 97 -7.75 -6.06 -2.03
N ARG A 98 -8.60 -6.98 -1.55
CA ARG A 98 -8.12 -8.22 -0.93
C ARG A 98 -7.27 -9.06 -1.88
N THR A 99 -7.69 -9.23 -3.13
CA THR A 99 -6.89 -9.96 -4.12
C THR A 99 -5.53 -9.30 -4.35
N ALA A 100 -5.48 -7.95 -4.44
CA ALA A 100 -4.23 -7.21 -4.58
C ALA A 100 -3.29 -7.35 -3.37
N ARG A 101 -3.78 -7.86 -2.24
CA ARG A 101 -2.99 -8.15 -1.04
C ARG A 101 -2.42 -9.57 -1.02
N GLU A 102 -3.07 -10.49 -1.72
CA GLU A 102 -2.72 -11.92 -1.77
C GLU A 102 -1.81 -12.28 -2.96
N ALA A 103 -1.78 -11.43 -4.00
CA ALA A 103 -0.94 -11.56 -5.20
C ALA A 103 0.51 -11.10 -4.96
#